data_AF-A0A2N3H0A1-F1
#
_entry.id   AF-A0A2N3H0A1-F1
#
_cell.length_a   1.000
_cell.length_b   1.000
_cell.length_c   1.000
_cell.angle_alpha   90.00
_cell.angle_beta   90.00
_cell.angle_gamma   90.00
#
_symmetry.space_group_name_H-M   'P 1'
#
loop_
_entity.id
_entity.type
_entity.pdbx_description
1 polymer ?
#
loop_
_entity_poly.entity_id
_entity_poly.type
_entity_poly.pdbx_seq_one_letter_code
_entity_poly.pdbx_strand_id
1 'polypeptide(L)'
;MPQYVTTLIWLVAGICVGSVATWVLIRRRFDDIALQRRQVEEIRELERQLHVKDCEHLDALTAQKQELLAAREAELRNAIAETREVERAEFERLVNSFSVKVSPYAKVSKTGSRWRRQVQRESGYQYQLFVNGVPAFAPHVEITQSDHETEIDEESLLRLASQATEVAAQGFGAVSQFVQIARPVLVKQLVK
;
A
#
# COMPACT_ATOMS: atom_id res chain seq x y z
N MET A 1 40.35 -34.03 -116.85
CA MET A 1 40.02 -32.65 -116.41
C MET A 1 38.61 -32.49 -115.82
N PRO A 2 37.50 -33.03 -116.37
CA PRO A 2 36.14 -32.72 -115.85
C PRO A 2 35.80 -33.35 -114.48
N GLN A 3 36.43 -34.48 -114.11
CA GLN A 3 36.12 -35.20 -112.85
C GLN A 3 36.58 -34.45 -111.57
N TYR A 4 37.64 -33.64 -111.65
CA TYR A 4 38.13 -32.83 -110.52
C TYR A 4 37.24 -31.62 -110.21
N VAL A 5 36.58 -31.08 -111.24
CA VAL A 5 35.67 -29.94 -111.07
C VAL A 5 34.42 -30.39 -110.32
N THR A 6 33.89 -31.58 -110.63
CA THR A 6 32.70 -32.12 -109.94
C THR A 6 32.97 -32.44 -108.47
N THR A 7 34.13 -33.02 -108.12
CA THR A 7 34.45 -33.34 -106.72
C THR A 7 34.69 -32.09 -105.88
N LEU A 8 35.28 -31.04 -106.48
CA LEU A 8 35.47 -29.76 -105.81
C LEU A 8 34.13 -29.04 -105.55
N ILE A 9 33.18 -29.10 -106.49
CA ILE A 9 31.82 -28.56 -106.29
C ILE A 9 31.12 -29.28 -105.14
N TRP A 10 31.20 -30.61 -105.06
CA TRP A 10 30.59 -31.38 -103.97
C TRP A 10 31.21 -31.07 -102.60
N LEU A 11 32.53 -30.86 -102.52
CA LEU A 11 33.20 -30.45 -101.28
C LEU A 11 32.76 -29.07 -100.81
N VAL A 12 32.71 -28.09 -101.72
CA VAL A 12 32.26 -26.73 -101.41
C VAL A 12 30.80 -26.73 -100.96
N ALA A 13 29.93 -27.48 -101.67
CA ALA A 13 28.53 -27.63 -101.29
C ALA A 13 28.38 -28.25 -99.88
N GLY A 14 29.16 -29.28 -99.55
CA GLY A 14 29.18 -29.89 -98.21
C GLY A 14 29.58 -28.92 -97.11
N ILE A 15 30.60 -28.09 -97.34
CA ILE A 15 31.05 -27.06 -96.38
C ILE A 15 29.97 -25.98 -96.20
N CYS A 16 29.32 -25.54 -97.28
CA CYS A 16 28.24 -24.55 -97.22
C CYS A 16 27.04 -25.08 -96.41
N VAL A 17 26.59 -26.32 -96.67
CA VAL A 17 25.49 -26.94 -95.92
C VAL A 17 25.87 -27.13 -94.45
N GLY A 18 27.08 -27.58 -94.17
CA GLY A 18 27.59 -27.73 -92.81
C GLY A 18 27.63 -26.39 -92.05
N SER A 19 28.10 -25.32 -92.69
CA SER A 19 28.14 -23.97 -92.11
C SER A 19 26.75 -23.40 -91.83
N VAL A 20 25.79 -23.60 -92.74
CA VAL A 20 24.40 -23.19 -92.53
C VAL A 20 23.77 -23.98 -91.39
N ALA A 21 23.99 -25.30 -91.33
CA ALA A 21 23.46 -26.14 -90.25
C ALA A 21 24.03 -25.76 -88.88
N THR A 22 25.35 -25.54 -88.78
CA THR A 22 25.97 -25.08 -87.52
C THR A 22 25.49 -23.69 -87.14
N TRP A 23 25.34 -22.77 -88.09
CA TRP A 23 24.79 -21.44 -87.83
C TRP A 23 23.35 -21.50 -87.28
N VAL A 24 22.48 -22.34 -87.85
CA VAL A 24 21.10 -22.53 -87.36
C VAL A 24 21.09 -23.12 -85.94
N LEU A 25 21.94 -24.11 -85.65
CA LEU A 25 22.04 -24.69 -84.30
C LEU A 25 22.55 -23.67 -83.28
N ILE A 26 23.57 -22.89 -83.66
CA ILE A 26 24.12 -21.81 -82.83
C ILE A 26 23.04 -20.76 -82.57
N ARG A 27 22.29 -20.33 -83.60
CA ARG A 27 21.21 -19.36 -83.45
C ARG A 27 20.11 -19.84 -82.51
N ARG A 28 19.66 -21.09 -82.65
CA ARG A 28 18.66 -21.67 -81.73
C ARG A 28 19.15 -21.71 -80.28
N ARG A 29 20.41 -22.11 -80.06
CA ARG A 29 21.01 -22.10 -78.72
C ARG A 29 21.09 -20.70 -78.12
N PHE A 30 21.40 -19.68 -78.93
CA PHE A 30 21.39 -18.29 -78.46
C PHE A 30 19.98 -17.81 -78.11
N ASP A 31 18.97 -18.14 -78.91
CA ASP A 31 17.58 -17.79 -78.64
C ASP A 31 17.07 -18.45 -77.35
N ASP A 32 17.41 -19.73 -77.12
CA ASP A 32 17.08 -20.46 -75.88
C ASP A 32 17.75 -19.82 -74.65
N ILE A 33 19.04 -19.46 -74.75
CA ILE A 33 19.77 -18.78 -73.67
C ILE A 33 19.16 -17.40 -73.38
N ALA A 34 18.76 -16.67 -74.42
CA ALA A 34 18.12 -15.37 -74.27
C ALA A 34 16.76 -15.50 -73.57
N LEU A 35 15.98 -16.53 -73.90
CA LEU A 35 14.69 -16.80 -73.27
C LEU A 35 14.85 -17.22 -71.80
N GLN A 36 15.82 -18.09 -71.50
CA GLN A 36 16.15 -18.47 -70.12
C GLN A 36 16.57 -17.27 -69.27
N ARG A 37 17.37 -16.35 -69.83
CA ARG A 37 17.77 -15.13 -69.12
C ARG A 37 16.57 -14.26 -68.76
N ARG A 38 15.62 -14.06 -69.69
CA ARG A 38 14.38 -13.32 -69.43
C ARG A 38 13.55 -13.97 -68.33
N GLN A 39 13.39 -15.29 -68.36
CA GLN A 39 12.66 -16.01 -67.31
C GLN A 39 13.33 -15.87 -65.94
N VAL A 40 14.66 -15.93 -65.88
CA VAL A 40 15.39 -15.73 -64.62
C VAL A 40 15.25 -14.29 -64.11
N GLU A 41 15.23 -13.29 -64.99
CA GLU A 41 14.97 -11.90 -64.62
C GLU A 41 13.55 -11.71 -64.08
N GLU A 42 12.54 -12.26 -64.77
CA GLU A 42 11.15 -12.25 -64.31
C GLU A 42 10.99 -12.92 -62.94
N ILE A 43 11.62 -14.09 -62.73
CA ILE A 43 11.59 -14.78 -61.44
C ILE A 43 12.20 -13.90 -60.34
N ARG A 44 13.35 -13.26 -60.60
CA ARG A 44 13.99 -12.36 -59.63
C ARG A 44 13.16 -11.14 -59.31
N GLU A 45 12.45 -10.58 -60.29
CA GLU A 45 11.54 -9.47 -60.07
C GLU A 45 10.34 -9.89 -59.21
N LEU A 46 9.76 -11.07 -59.50
CA LEU A 46 8.69 -11.64 -58.69
C LEU A 46 9.15 -11.96 -57.27
N GLU A 47 10.35 -12.50 -57.08
CA GLU A 47 10.94 -12.74 -55.75
C GLU A 47 11.11 -11.45 -54.96
N ARG A 48 11.56 -10.36 -55.60
CA ARG A 48 11.66 -9.04 -54.95
C ARG A 48 10.30 -8.50 -54.56
N GLN A 49 9.31 -8.60 -55.45
CA GLN A 49 7.95 -8.15 -55.15
C GLN A 49 7.32 -8.96 -54.02
N LEU A 50 7.55 -10.27 -54.00
CA LEU A 50 7.11 -11.15 -52.92
C LEU A 50 7.75 -10.73 -51.60
N HIS A 51 9.07 -10.50 -51.59
CA HIS A 51 9.78 -10.10 -50.39
C HIS A 51 9.32 -8.74 -49.83
N VAL A 52 9.06 -7.76 -50.71
CA VAL A 52 8.49 -6.47 -50.29
C VAL A 52 7.12 -6.65 -49.65
N LYS A 53 6.23 -7.46 -50.27
CA LYS A 53 4.91 -7.75 -49.73
C LYS A 53 4.97 -8.50 -48.40
N ASP A 54 5.90 -9.43 -48.24
CA ASP A 54 6.09 -10.17 -46.99
C ASP A 54 6.57 -9.23 -45.88
N CYS A 55 7.50 -8.32 -46.17
CA CYS A 55 7.94 -7.30 -45.22
C CYS A 55 6.77 -6.38 -44.82
N GLU A 56 6.02 -5.85 -45.78
CA GLU A 56 4.83 -5.02 -45.51
C GLU A 56 3.78 -5.75 -44.67
N HIS A 57 3.56 -7.05 -44.94
CA HIS A 57 2.63 -7.86 -44.18
C HIS A 57 3.09 -8.10 -42.73
N LEU A 58 4.39 -8.36 -42.54
CA LEU A 58 4.97 -8.51 -41.20
C LEU A 58 4.91 -7.20 -40.42
N ASP A 59 5.19 -6.08 -41.06
CA ASP A 59 5.07 -4.75 -40.46
C ASP A 59 3.62 -4.44 -40.06
N ALA A 60 2.65 -4.77 -40.91
CA ALA A 60 1.23 -4.62 -40.58
C ALA A 60 0.81 -5.50 -39.40
N LEU A 61 1.25 -6.77 -39.35
CA LEU A 61 0.96 -7.67 -38.23
C LEU A 61 1.61 -7.21 -36.93
N THR A 62 2.83 -6.67 -36.98
CA THR A 62 3.51 -6.16 -35.78
C THR A 62 2.83 -4.89 -35.27
N ALA A 63 2.42 -3.97 -36.15
CA ALA A 63 1.64 -2.80 -35.80
C ALA A 63 0.32 -3.18 -35.12
N GLN A 64 -0.45 -4.10 -35.71
CA GLN A 64 -1.71 -4.57 -35.12
C GLN A 64 -1.51 -5.22 -33.75
N LYS A 65 -0.44 -6.02 -33.59
CA LYS A 65 -0.11 -6.61 -32.28
C LYS A 65 0.23 -5.55 -31.24
N GLN A 66 0.99 -4.52 -31.62
CA GLN A 66 1.33 -3.42 -30.71
C GLN A 66 0.09 -2.64 -30.27
N GLU A 67 -0.84 -2.35 -31.19
CA GLU A 67 -2.11 -1.70 -30.85
C GLU A 67 -2.95 -2.53 -29.87
N LEU A 68 -3.09 -3.84 -30.12
CA LEU A 68 -3.82 -4.73 -29.21
C LEU A 68 -3.18 -4.82 -27.83
N LEU A 69 -1.85 -4.86 -27.76
CA LEU A 69 -1.13 -4.87 -26.48
C LEU A 69 -1.32 -3.55 -25.73
N ALA A 70 -1.22 -2.41 -26.42
CA ALA A 70 -1.44 -1.10 -25.83
C ALA A 70 -2.87 -0.93 -25.30
N ALA A 71 -3.87 -1.39 -26.06
CA ALA A 71 -5.27 -1.40 -25.64
C ALA A 71 -5.46 -2.26 -24.39
N ARG A 72 -4.91 -3.48 -24.37
CA ARG A 72 -4.99 -4.38 -23.23
C ARG A 72 -4.30 -3.82 -21.98
N GLU A 73 -3.15 -3.16 -22.14
CA GLU A 73 -2.48 -2.49 -21.04
C GLU A 73 -3.32 -1.34 -20.46
N ALA A 74 -3.99 -0.57 -21.32
CA ALA A 74 -4.89 0.49 -20.88
C ALA A 74 -6.09 -0.09 -20.10
N GLU A 75 -6.70 -1.17 -20.58
CA GLU A 75 -7.78 -1.88 -19.89
C GLU A 75 -7.34 -2.38 -18.50
N LEU A 76 -6.16 -3.00 -18.41
CA LEU A 76 -5.62 -3.47 -17.13
C LEU A 76 -5.35 -2.32 -16.16
N ARG A 77 -4.81 -1.20 -16.65
CA ARG A 77 -4.57 -0.01 -15.81
C ARG A 77 -5.88 0.57 -15.29
N ASN A 78 -6.91 0.64 -16.13
CA ASN A 78 -8.23 1.13 -15.73
C ASN A 78 -8.86 0.19 -14.69
N ALA A 79 -8.81 -1.12 -14.90
CA ALA A 79 -9.33 -2.10 -13.94
C ALA A 79 -8.62 -1.99 -12.58
N ILE A 80 -7.29 -1.83 -12.55
CA ILE A 80 -6.53 -1.64 -11.31
C ILE A 80 -6.89 -0.31 -10.63
N ALA A 81 -7.14 0.75 -11.40
CA ALA A 81 -7.57 2.03 -10.86
C ALA A 81 -8.96 1.91 -10.21
N GLU A 82 -9.91 1.28 -10.91
CA GLU A 82 -11.26 1.02 -10.40
C GLU A 82 -11.25 0.18 -9.12
N THR A 83 -10.46 -0.90 -9.07
CA THR A 83 -10.39 -1.73 -7.85
C THR A 83 -9.83 -0.95 -6.67
N ARG A 84 -8.82 -0.11 -6.90
CA ARG A 84 -8.26 0.76 -5.85
C ARG A 84 -9.26 1.80 -5.36
N GLU A 85 -10.08 2.35 -6.25
CA GLU A 85 -11.13 3.30 -5.86
C GLU A 85 -12.21 2.63 -5.02
N VAL A 86 -12.61 1.40 -5.38
CA VAL A 86 -13.55 0.60 -4.57
C VAL A 86 -12.96 0.30 -3.20
N GLU A 87 -11.72 -0.16 -3.12
CA GLU A 87 -11.04 -0.43 -1.84
C GLU A 87 -10.94 0.81 -0.96
N ARG A 88 -10.63 1.98 -1.55
CA ARG A 88 -10.60 3.26 -0.84
C ARG A 88 -11.98 3.64 -0.32
N ALA A 89 -13.02 3.52 -1.15
CA ALA A 89 -14.39 3.82 -0.75
C ALA A 89 -14.87 2.88 0.37
N GLU A 90 -14.51 1.60 0.32
CA GLU A 90 -14.78 0.64 1.39
C GLU A 90 -14.05 1.00 2.68
N PHE A 91 -12.77 1.36 2.58
CA PHE A 91 -11.98 1.81 3.73
C PHE A 91 -12.57 3.08 4.37
N GLU A 92 -12.94 4.07 3.56
CA GLU A 92 -13.57 5.30 4.07
C GLU A 92 -14.91 5.01 4.75
N ARG A 93 -15.72 4.09 4.21
CA ARG A 93 -16.95 3.65 4.87
C ARG A 93 -16.67 2.99 6.23
N LEU A 94 -15.64 2.15 6.30
CA LEU A 94 -15.23 1.54 7.56
C LEU A 94 -14.75 2.60 8.55
N VAL A 95 -13.90 3.54 8.15
CA VAL A 95 -13.43 4.63 9.03
C VAL A 95 -14.60 5.46 9.55
N ASN A 96 -15.53 5.84 8.67
CA ASN A 96 -16.71 6.63 9.03
C ASN A 96 -17.70 5.86 9.94
N SER A 97 -17.60 4.53 10.02
CA SER A 97 -18.41 3.72 10.94
C SER A 97 -17.97 3.86 12.40
N PHE A 98 -16.71 4.25 12.65
CA PHE A 98 -16.17 4.40 13.99
C PHE A 98 -16.25 5.85 14.44
N SER A 99 -16.76 6.09 15.65
CA SER A 99 -16.73 7.42 16.27
C SER A 99 -16.40 7.33 17.74
N VAL A 100 -15.63 8.28 18.25
CA VAL A 100 -15.25 8.34 19.67
C VAL A 100 -15.87 9.59 20.28
N LYS A 101 -16.68 9.41 21.33
CA LYS A 101 -17.18 10.52 22.14
C LYS A 101 -16.30 10.67 23.36
N VAL A 102 -15.77 11.87 23.55
CA VAL A 102 -15.02 12.27 24.74
C VAL A 102 -15.93 13.10 25.62
N SER A 103 -15.99 12.81 26.91
CA SER A 103 -16.80 13.55 27.89
C SER A 103 -16.01 13.78 29.17
N PRO A 104 -16.17 14.92 29.85
CA PRO A 104 -15.50 15.15 31.13
C PRO A 104 -16.02 14.19 32.19
N TYR A 105 -15.12 13.68 33.02
CA TYR A 105 -15.44 12.80 34.14
C TYR A 105 -14.98 13.43 35.45
N ALA A 106 -15.87 13.44 36.44
CA ALA A 106 -15.56 13.88 37.79
C ALA A 106 -16.25 12.95 38.79
N LYS A 107 -15.49 12.43 39.75
CA LYS A 107 -15.99 11.59 40.83
C LYS A 107 -15.45 12.09 42.17
N VAL A 108 -16.36 12.29 43.12
CA VAL A 108 -16.01 12.64 44.49
C VAL A 108 -16.41 11.48 45.38
N SER A 109 -15.44 10.70 45.84
CA SER A 109 -15.65 9.66 46.84
C SER A 109 -15.38 10.23 48.24
N LYS A 110 -16.38 10.14 49.11
CA LYS A 110 -16.23 10.46 50.53
C LYS A 110 -16.12 9.16 51.31
N THR A 111 -14.94 8.87 51.82
CA THR A 111 -14.68 7.67 52.64
C THR A 111 -14.27 8.14 54.02
N GLY A 112 -15.05 7.81 55.05
CA GLY A 112 -14.75 8.29 56.39
C GLY A 112 -15.63 7.69 57.47
N SER A 113 -15.05 7.56 58.67
CA SER A 113 -15.79 7.28 59.90
C SER A 113 -16.18 8.61 60.56
N ARG A 114 -17.01 8.61 61.61
CA ARG A 114 -17.46 9.83 62.33
C ARG A 114 -16.31 10.76 62.77
N TRP A 115 -15.07 10.27 62.82
CA TRP A 115 -13.89 10.90 63.42
C TRP A 115 -12.82 11.29 62.38
N ARG A 116 -12.94 10.78 61.14
CA ARG A 116 -11.99 11.03 60.06
C ARG A 116 -12.73 11.03 58.74
N ARG A 117 -12.70 12.15 58.02
CA ARG A 117 -13.26 12.26 56.67
C ARG A 117 -12.11 12.29 55.67
N GLN A 118 -12.11 11.36 54.74
CA GLN A 118 -11.25 11.40 53.56
C GLN A 118 -12.13 11.74 52.36
N VAL A 119 -11.76 12.79 51.66
CA VAL A 119 -12.39 13.19 50.40
C VAL A 119 -11.37 12.92 49.32
N GLN A 120 -11.69 11.99 48.42
CA GLN A 120 -10.91 11.72 47.22
C GLN A 120 -11.68 12.31 46.04
N ARG A 121 -11.05 13.25 45.34
CA ARG A 121 -11.59 13.87 44.13
C ARG A 121 -10.79 13.37 42.94
N GLU A 122 -11.46 12.71 42.01
CA GLU A 122 -10.90 12.23 40.75
C GLU A 122 -11.51 13.04 39.62
N SER A 123 -10.68 13.61 38.75
CA SER A 123 -11.12 14.26 37.52
C SER A 123 -10.32 13.77 36.32
N GLY A 124 -10.98 13.73 35.16
CA GLY A 124 -10.37 13.23 33.93
C GLY A 124 -11.36 13.17 32.77
N TYR A 125 -11.15 12.20 31.89
CA TYR A 125 -11.91 12.05 30.65
C TYR A 125 -12.51 10.65 30.55
N GLN A 126 -13.74 10.60 30.03
CA GLN A 126 -14.44 9.39 29.68
C GLN A 126 -14.49 9.26 28.16
N TYR A 127 -13.94 8.17 27.65
CA TYR A 127 -13.93 7.81 26.24
C TYR A 127 -14.95 6.71 25.98
N GLN A 128 -15.84 6.94 25.02
CA GLN A 128 -16.82 5.96 24.55
C GLN A 128 -16.65 5.76 23.05
N LEU A 129 -16.24 4.55 22.65
CA LEU A 129 -16.21 4.14 21.25
C LEU A 129 -17.61 3.72 20.80
N PHE A 130 -18.01 4.21 19.64
CA PHE A 130 -19.23 3.84 18.93
C PHE A 130 -18.88 3.23 17.57
N VAL A 131 -19.60 2.17 17.21
CA VAL A 131 -19.58 1.55 15.88
C VAL A 131 -20.99 1.69 15.32
N ASN A 132 -21.13 2.40 14.20
CA ASN A 132 -22.44 2.72 13.60
C ASN A 132 -23.43 3.36 14.61
N GLY A 133 -22.91 4.21 15.50
CA GLY A 133 -23.72 4.87 16.54
C GLY A 133 -24.09 4.00 17.75
N VAL A 134 -23.67 2.73 17.79
CA VAL A 134 -23.89 1.83 18.94
C VAL A 134 -22.62 1.77 19.80
N PRO A 135 -22.69 1.91 21.13
CA PRO A 135 -21.52 1.80 21.99
C PRO A 135 -20.95 0.37 21.92
N ALA A 136 -19.68 0.26 21.50
CA ALA A 136 -19.03 -1.04 21.30
C ALA A 136 -18.48 -1.65 22.60
N PHE A 137 -18.08 -0.80 23.55
CA PHE A 137 -17.46 -1.20 24.82
C PHE A 137 -18.03 -0.41 25.99
N ALA A 138 -17.74 -0.85 27.21
CA ALA A 138 -17.94 -0.03 28.39
C ALA A 138 -17.05 1.23 28.31
N PRO A 139 -17.52 2.37 28.82
CA PRO A 139 -16.76 3.61 28.76
C PRO A 139 -15.44 3.46 29.53
N HIS A 140 -14.35 3.86 28.90
CA HIS A 140 -13.04 3.91 29.52
C HIS A 140 -12.86 5.27 30.19
N VAL A 141 -12.43 5.27 31.45
CA VAL A 141 -12.17 6.49 32.21
C VAL A 141 -10.68 6.61 32.44
N GLU A 142 -10.10 7.70 31.96
CA GLU A 142 -8.73 8.10 32.22
C GLU A 142 -8.74 9.20 33.28
N ILE A 143 -8.13 8.95 34.43
CA ILE A 143 -8.05 9.92 35.54
C ILE A 143 -6.76 10.72 35.36
N THR A 144 -6.90 12.04 35.15
CA THR A 144 -5.78 12.96 34.95
C THR A 144 -5.33 13.60 36.26
N GLN A 145 -6.27 13.89 37.16
CA GLN A 145 -5.98 14.50 38.47
C GLN A 145 -6.70 13.74 39.57
N SER A 146 -5.96 13.48 40.65
CA SER A 146 -6.45 12.84 41.87
C SER A 146 -6.01 13.67 43.07
N ASP A 147 -6.97 14.28 43.76
CA ASP A 147 -6.71 15.03 44.99
C ASP A 147 -7.18 14.22 46.20
N HIS A 148 -6.34 14.19 47.23
CA HIS A 148 -6.64 13.55 48.52
C HIS A 148 -6.68 14.61 49.62
N GLU A 149 -7.87 14.92 50.11
CA GLU A 149 -8.08 15.79 51.25
C GLU A 149 -8.45 14.93 52.48
N THR A 150 -7.67 15.04 53.55
CA THR A 150 -7.97 14.42 54.83
C THR A 150 -8.39 15.51 55.80
N GLU A 151 -9.67 15.56 56.14
CA GLU A 151 -10.17 16.39 57.22
C GLU A 151 -10.18 15.57 58.51
N ILE A 152 -9.39 16.03 59.47
CA ILE A 152 -9.36 15.52 60.83
C ILE A 152 -10.07 16.54 61.69
N ASP A 153 -11.10 16.11 62.42
CA ASP A 153 -11.82 16.98 63.34
C ASP A 153 -10.96 17.23 64.60
N GLU A 154 -10.30 18.38 64.63
CA GLU A 154 -9.40 18.78 65.72
C GLU A 154 -10.13 18.85 67.06
N GLU A 155 -11.40 19.25 67.10
CA GLU A 155 -12.18 19.32 68.33
C GLU A 155 -12.42 17.92 68.93
N SER A 156 -12.72 16.95 68.06
CA SER A 156 -12.90 15.55 68.47
C SER A 156 -11.58 14.93 68.98
N LEU A 157 -10.45 15.26 68.35
CA LEU A 157 -9.13 14.85 68.84
C LEU A 157 -8.76 15.49 70.17
N LEU A 158 -9.05 16.78 70.35
CA LEU A 158 -8.78 17.49 71.59
C LEU A 158 -9.67 16.97 72.74
N ARG A 159 -10.93 16.65 72.47
CA ARG A 159 -11.83 16.01 73.45
C ARG A 159 -11.30 14.64 73.88
N LEU A 160 -10.90 13.80 72.93
CA LEU A 160 -10.22 12.52 73.21
C LEU A 160 -8.95 12.69 74.04
N ALA A 161 -8.09 13.62 73.64
CA ALA A 161 -6.84 13.88 74.33
C ALA A 161 -7.10 14.34 75.77
N SER A 162 -8.05 15.26 75.97
CA SER A 162 -8.46 15.73 77.30
C SER A 162 -9.03 14.60 78.17
N GLN A 163 -9.93 13.77 77.63
CA GLN A 163 -10.47 12.62 78.33
C GLN A 163 -9.40 11.57 78.66
N ALA A 164 -8.47 11.29 77.74
CA ALA A 164 -7.36 10.38 77.99
C ALA A 164 -6.43 10.91 79.09
N THR A 165 -6.15 12.22 79.12
CA THR A 165 -5.35 12.85 80.18
C THR A 165 -6.05 12.85 81.53
N GLU A 166 -7.38 13.06 81.58
CA GLU A 166 -8.15 13.01 82.83
C GLU A 166 -8.23 11.58 83.38
N VAL A 167 -8.49 10.59 82.52
CA VAL A 167 -8.50 9.17 82.90
C VAL A 167 -7.12 8.71 83.35
N ALA A 168 -6.05 9.16 82.69
CA ALA A 168 -4.68 8.88 83.13
C ALA A 168 -4.38 9.54 84.49
N ALA A 169 -4.86 10.76 84.74
CA ALA A 169 -4.68 11.45 86.01
C ALA A 169 -5.50 10.81 87.16
N GLN A 170 -6.68 10.28 86.88
CA GLN A 170 -7.53 9.60 87.86
C GLN A 170 -7.08 8.15 88.12
N GLY A 171 -6.59 7.44 87.11
CA GLY A 171 -6.13 6.06 87.22
C GLY A 171 -4.70 5.91 87.76
N PHE A 172 -3.83 6.90 87.52
CA PHE A 172 -2.46 6.92 88.04
C PHE A 172 -2.27 8.03 89.06
N GLY A 173 -2.64 7.73 90.31
CA GLY A 173 -2.32 8.57 91.47
C GLY A 173 -0.81 8.73 91.77
N ALA A 174 0.09 8.20 90.94
CA ALA A 174 1.54 8.44 91.02
C ALA A 174 2.26 7.91 89.77
N VAL A 175 2.55 8.74 88.76
CA VAL A 175 3.86 8.82 88.07
C VAL A 175 3.93 10.18 87.35
N SER A 176 4.81 11.06 87.83
CA SER A 176 4.98 12.46 87.44
C SER A 176 5.63 12.72 86.07
N GLN A 177 5.81 11.70 85.23
CA GLN A 177 6.61 11.83 83.99
C GLN A 177 5.78 12.03 82.70
N PHE A 178 4.50 11.63 82.66
CA PHE A 178 3.66 11.85 81.46
C PHE A 178 2.98 13.24 81.44
N VAL A 179 2.72 13.83 82.60
CA VAL A 179 2.14 15.18 82.72
C VAL A 179 3.11 16.28 82.28
N GLN A 180 4.42 16.02 82.35
CA GLN A 180 5.44 17.00 81.95
C GLN A 180 5.57 17.17 80.44
N ILE A 181 5.18 16.17 79.65
CA ILE A 181 5.25 16.23 78.17
C ILE A 181 4.02 16.96 77.59
N ALA A 182 2.89 16.98 78.29
CA ALA A 182 1.67 17.67 77.84
C ALA A 182 1.61 19.16 78.22
N ARG A 183 2.39 19.62 79.21
CA ARG A 183 2.37 21.03 79.66
C ARG A 183 2.80 22.08 78.64
N PRO A 184 3.78 21.88 77.74
CA PRO A 184 4.19 22.96 76.84
C PRO A 184 3.20 23.26 75.70
N VAL A 185 2.19 22.41 75.47
CA VAL A 185 1.21 22.64 74.40
C VAL A 185 0.02 23.48 74.87
N LEU A 186 -0.43 23.31 76.12
CA LEU A 186 -1.57 24.08 76.66
C LEU A 186 -1.23 25.55 76.98
N VAL A 187 0.04 25.89 77.21
CA VAL A 187 0.44 27.27 77.55
C VAL A 187 0.51 28.17 76.31
N LYS A 188 0.66 27.62 75.10
CA LYS A 188 0.75 28.42 73.86
C LYS A 188 -0.58 29.02 73.37
N GLN A 189 -1.74 28.63 73.94
CA GLN A 189 -3.04 29.17 73.52
C GLN A 189 -3.76 30.04 74.56
N LEU A 190 -3.17 30.26 75.75
CA LEU A 190 -3.65 31.29 76.70
C LEU A 190 -3.01 32.68 76.45
N VAL A 191 -2.15 32.78 75.45
CA VAL A 191 -1.58 34.05 74.95
C VAL A 191 -1.75 34.12 73.43
N LYS A 192 -3.00 34.20 72.98
CA LYS A 192 -3.42 34.94 71.79
C LYS A 192 -4.95 34.99 71.74
#